data_AF-A0A3Q9IBC0-F1
#
_entry.id   AF-A0A3Q9IBC0-F1
#
_cell.length_a   1.000
_cell.length_b   1.000
_cell.length_c   1.000
_cell.angle_alpha   90.00
_cell.angle_beta   90.00
_cell.angle_gamma   90.00
#
_symmetry.space_group_name_H-M   'P 1'
#
loop_
_entity.id
_entity.type
_entity.pdbx_description
1 polymer ?
#
loop_
_entity_poly.entity_id
_entity_poly.type
_entity_poly.pdbx_seq_one_letter_code
_entity_poly.pdbx_strand_id
1 'polypeptide(L)'
;MSVMTKEEKLAQTTEIVKFLTEKNEEAKKAGIEQHAHFITSIAYTLGSLIGFDLKPMGYGPMLGTIIESLTDGLQMAATEKGVEGTFVKIVRD
;
A
#
# COMPACT_ATOMS: atom_id res chain seq x y z
N MET A 1 3.05 -10.19 -26.36
CA MET A 1 3.00 -9.02 -25.47
C MET A 1 4.41 -8.45 -25.38
N SER A 2 4.59 -7.17 -25.67
CA SER A 2 5.89 -6.47 -25.54
C SER A 2 6.28 -6.39 -24.07
N VAL A 3 7.51 -6.77 -23.73
CA VAL A 3 8.03 -6.66 -22.36
C VAL A 3 8.53 -5.23 -22.17
N MET A 4 7.83 -4.46 -21.32
CA MET A 4 8.21 -3.08 -20.98
C MET A 4 9.63 -2.99 -20.42
N THR A 5 10.30 -1.88 -20.76
CA THR A 5 11.63 -1.55 -20.24
C THR A 5 11.59 -1.17 -18.75
N LYS A 6 12.74 -1.22 -18.06
CA LYS A 6 12.83 -0.82 -16.63
C LYS A 6 12.48 0.64 -16.41
N GLU A 7 12.82 1.53 -17.34
CA GLU A 7 12.53 2.97 -17.27
C GLU A 7 11.02 3.25 -17.38
N GLU A 8 10.33 2.57 -18.29
CA GLU A 8 8.86 2.71 -18.44
C GLU A 8 8.11 2.18 -17.21
N LYS A 9 8.59 1.08 -16.60
CA LYS A 9 8.04 0.58 -15.33
C LYS A 9 8.25 1.59 -14.20
N LEU A 10 9.42 2.23 -14.13
CA LEU A 10 9.72 3.24 -13.12
C LEU A 10 8.84 4.48 -13.29
N ALA A 11 8.64 4.92 -14.55
CA ALA A 11 7.81 6.08 -14.89
C ALA A 11 6.32 5.86 -14.55
N GLN A 12 5.75 4.70 -14.88
CA GLN A 12 4.36 4.39 -14.52
C GLN A 12 4.15 4.23 -13.02
N THR A 13 5.10 3.60 -12.33
CA THR A 13 5.06 3.51 -10.86
C THR A 13 5.08 4.92 -10.24
N THR A 14 5.84 5.84 -10.83
CA THR A 14 5.90 7.25 -10.40
C THR A 14 4.57 7.97 -10.60
N GLU A 15 3.86 7.72 -11.70
CA GLU A 15 2.57 8.37 -12.00
C GLU A 15 1.47 7.93 -11.02
N ILE A 16 1.35 6.62 -10.76
CA ILE A 16 0.37 6.10 -9.79
C ILE A 16 0.67 6.63 -8.39
N VAL A 17 1.93 6.58 -7.96
CA VAL A 17 2.34 7.08 -6.64
C VAL A 17 2.04 8.58 -6.52
N LYS A 18 2.33 9.37 -7.55
CA LYS A 18 2.03 10.79 -7.57
C LYS A 18 0.52 11.05 -7.46
N PHE A 19 -0.28 10.37 -8.28
CA PHE A 19 -1.74 10.48 -8.23
C PHE A 19 -2.31 10.14 -6.84
N LEU A 20 -1.89 9.02 -6.26
CA LEU A 20 -2.33 8.60 -4.93
C LEU A 20 -1.88 9.60 -3.85
N THR A 21 -0.70 10.19 -3.98
CA THR A 21 -0.20 11.23 -3.06
C THR A 21 -1.07 12.49 -3.13
N GLU A 22 -1.39 12.96 -4.34
CA GLU A 22 -2.25 14.13 -4.54
C GLU A 22 -3.65 13.89 -3.93
N LYS A 23 -4.26 12.73 -4.20
CA LYS A 23 -5.58 12.37 -3.64
C LYS A 23 -5.56 12.17 -2.12
N ASN A 24 -4.46 11.66 -1.57
CA ASN A 24 -4.29 11.57 -0.12
C ASN A 24 -4.31 12.95 0.54
N GLU A 25 -3.59 13.92 -0.03
CA GLU A 25 -3.54 15.29 0.50
C GLU A 25 -4.86 16.04 0.32
N GLU A 26 -5.58 15.82 -0.80
CA GLU A 26 -6.95 16.32 -0.96
C GLU A 26 -7.89 15.75 0.12
N ALA A 27 -7.85 14.44 0.35
CA ALA A 27 -8.70 13.76 1.35
C ALA A 27 -8.39 14.24 2.78
N LYS A 28 -7.11 14.41 3.12
CA LYS A 28 -6.68 14.98 4.41
C LYS A 28 -7.23 16.39 4.64
N LYS A 29 -7.20 17.25 3.61
CA LYS A 29 -7.72 18.62 3.70
C LYS A 29 -9.24 18.65 3.88
N ALA A 30 -9.95 17.64 3.36
CA ALA A 30 -11.41 17.51 3.49
C ALA A 30 -11.84 17.00 4.88
N GLY A 31 -10.95 16.38 5.64
CA GLY A 31 -11.19 15.98 7.04
C GLY A 31 -10.90 14.50 7.31
N ILE A 32 -11.00 14.13 8.59
CA ILE A 32 -10.59 12.79 9.08
C ILE A 32 -11.42 11.65 8.47
N GLU A 33 -12.72 11.86 8.27
CA GLU A 33 -13.62 10.85 7.68
C GLU A 33 -13.27 10.58 6.22
N GLN A 34 -13.02 11.64 5.44
CA GLN A 34 -12.67 11.51 4.03
C GLN A 34 -11.29 10.88 3.84
N HIS A 35 -10.33 11.23 4.71
CA HIS A 35 -9.02 10.60 4.74
C HIS A 35 -9.12 9.10 5.08
N ALA A 36 -9.91 8.74 6.09
CA ALA A 36 -10.15 7.33 6.43
C ALA A 36 -10.80 6.58 5.26
N HIS A 37 -11.83 7.16 4.63
CA HIS A 37 -12.51 6.57 3.48
C HIS A 37 -11.55 6.33 2.31
N PHE A 38 -10.69 7.30 2.00
CA PHE A 38 -9.67 7.18 0.97
C PHE A 38 -8.70 6.02 1.23
N ILE A 39 -8.13 5.94 2.45
CA ILE A 39 -7.22 4.85 2.82
C ILE A 39 -7.90 3.49 2.74
N THR A 40 -9.14 3.36 3.25
CA THR A 40 -9.89 2.10 3.17
C THR A 40 -10.21 1.70 1.72
N SER A 41 -10.49 2.66 0.85
CA SER A 41 -10.79 2.41 -0.56
C SER A 41 -9.56 1.92 -1.33
N ILE A 42 -8.38 2.49 -1.05
CA ILE A 42 -7.11 1.99 -1.62
C ILE A 42 -6.84 0.58 -1.13
N ALA A 43 -6.93 0.34 0.18
CA ALA A 43 -6.66 -0.98 0.75
C ALA A 43 -7.59 -2.05 0.16
N TYR A 44 -8.89 -1.74 0.03
CA TYR A 44 -9.87 -2.63 -0.61
C TYR A 44 -9.51 -2.89 -2.08
N THR A 45 -9.20 -1.83 -2.83
CA THR A 45 -8.87 -1.94 -4.26
C THR A 45 -7.63 -2.82 -4.46
N LEU A 46 -6.54 -2.54 -3.74
CA LEU A 46 -5.31 -3.35 -3.80
C LEU A 46 -5.60 -4.81 -3.43
N GLY A 47 -6.36 -5.05 -2.36
CA GLY A 47 -6.77 -6.39 -1.94
C GLY A 47 -7.60 -7.13 -3.00
N SER A 48 -8.53 -6.44 -3.66
CA SER A 48 -9.40 -7.02 -4.70
C SER A 48 -8.65 -7.40 -5.99
N LEU A 49 -7.49 -6.78 -6.23
CA LEU A 49 -6.64 -7.04 -7.39
C LEU A 49 -5.64 -8.17 -7.16
N ILE A 50 -5.51 -8.67 -5.93
CA ILE A 50 -4.70 -9.85 -5.64
C ILE A 50 -5.37 -11.05 -6.28
N GLY A 51 -4.78 -11.53 -7.38
CA GLY A 51 -5.23 -12.73 -8.07
C GLY A 51 -5.02 -13.96 -7.20
N PHE A 52 -6.06 -14.79 -7.07
CA PHE A 52 -5.95 -16.12 -6.50
C PHE A 52 -5.61 -17.16 -7.58
N ASP A 53 -4.49 -16.95 -8.30
CA ASP A 53 -4.00 -17.86 -9.34
C ASP A 53 -2.85 -18.78 -8.88
N LEU A 54 -2.35 -18.62 -7.65
CA LEU A 54 -1.30 -19.44 -7.07
C LEU A 54 -1.84 -20.79 -6.58
N LYS A 55 -0.97 -21.80 -6.54
CA LYS A 55 -1.26 -23.05 -5.81
C LYS A 55 -1.59 -22.69 -4.35
N PRO A 56 -2.53 -23.38 -3.67
CA PRO A 56 -3.01 -23.03 -2.32
C PRO A 56 -1.91 -22.74 -1.28
N MET A 57 -0.73 -23.37 -1.41
CA MET A 57 0.41 -23.16 -0.51
C MET A 57 1.08 -21.79 -0.64
N GLY A 58 0.85 -21.03 -1.71
CA GLY A 58 1.48 -19.73 -1.97
C GLY A 58 0.76 -18.54 -1.32
N TYR A 59 -0.51 -18.68 -0.93
CA TYR A 59 -1.30 -17.55 -0.44
C TYR A 59 -0.87 -17.02 0.91
N GLY A 60 -0.63 -17.91 1.89
CA GLY A 60 -0.18 -17.52 3.22
C GLY A 60 1.10 -16.68 3.16
N PRO A 61 2.18 -17.18 2.52
CA PRO A 61 3.42 -16.41 2.34
C PRO A 61 3.21 -15.09 1.59
N MET A 62 2.44 -15.07 0.50
CA MET A 62 2.17 -13.85 -0.26
C MET A 62 1.45 -12.79 0.58
N LEU A 63 0.38 -13.18 1.29
CA LEU A 63 -0.34 -12.27 2.19
C LEU A 63 0.56 -11.77 3.32
N GLY A 64 1.42 -12.64 3.85
CA GLY A 64 2.44 -12.27 4.84
C GLY A 64 3.37 -11.17 4.32
N THR A 65 3.93 -11.33 3.12
CA THR A 65 4.79 -10.32 2.48
C THR A 65 4.06 -8.99 2.23
N ILE A 66 2.78 -9.04 1.86
CA ILE A 66 1.97 -7.82 1.65
C ILE A 66 1.75 -7.07 2.97
N ILE A 67 1.39 -7.79 4.04
CA ILE A 67 1.21 -7.20 5.37
C ILE A 67 2.52 -6.61 5.86
N GLU A 68 3.64 -7.32 5.69
CA GLU A 68 4.99 -6.85 6.03
C GLU A 68 5.35 -5.56 5.32
N SER A 69 5.23 -5.54 4.00
CA SER A 69 5.56 -4.37 3.19
C SER A 69 4.73 -3.15 3.58
N LEU A 70 3.44 -3.37 3.90
CA LEU A 70 2.55 -2.31 4.37
C LEU A 70 2.97 -1.76 5.73
N THR A 71 3.30 -2.64 6.69
CA THR A 71 3.73 -2.22 8.03
C THR A 71 5.08 -1.49 8.01
N ASP A 72 6.02 -1.96 7.20
CA ASP A 72 7.34 -1.34 7.05
C ASP A 72 7.23 0.06 6.45
N GLY A 73 6.38 0.24 5.44
CA GLY A 73 6.10 1.54 4.84
C GLY A 73 5.48 2.54 5.83
N LEU A 74 4.54 2.08 6.67
CA LEU A 74 3.96 2.91 7.74
C LEU A 74 5.01 3.32 8.78
N GLN A 75 5.86 2.38 9.22
CA GLN A 75 6.91 2.66 10.19
C GLN A 75 7.94 3.65 9.65
N MET A 76 8.39 3.46 8.40
CA MET A 76 9.29 4.39 7.71
C MET A 76 8.68 5.80 7.65
N ALA A 77 7.45 5.92 7.18
CA ALA A 77 6.77 7.21 7.06
C ALA A 77 6.54 7.89 8.42
N ALA A 78 6.25 7.14 9.48
CA ALA A 78 6.12 7.66 10.84
C ALA A 78 7.46 8.19 11.36
N THR A 79 8.55 7.44 11.12
CA THR A 79 9.91 7.82 11.50
C THR A 79 10.33 9.12 10.80
N GLU A 80 10.12 9.22 9.48
CA GLU A 80 10.44 10.43 8.70
C GLU A 80 9.66 11.67 9.16
N LYS A 81 8.44 11.47 9.68
CA LYS A 81 7.57 12.54 10.17
C LYS A 81 7.75 12.84 11.65
N GLY A 82 8.67 12.16 12.34
CA GLY A 82 8.91 12.34 13.77
C GLY A 82 7.70 11.97 14.64
N VAL A 83 6.86 11.05 14.19
CA VAL A 83 5.71 10.58 14.96
C VAL A 83 6.19 9.58 16.00
N GLU A 84 6.13 9.96 17.28
CA GLU A 84 6.41 9.05 18.39
C GLU A 84 5.21 8.10 18.59
N GLY A 85 5.39 6.84 18.21
CA GLY A 85 4.35 5.82 18.33
C GLY A 85 4.94 4.41 18.40
N THR A 86 4.27 3.53 19.16
CA THR A 86 4.60 2.10 19.18
C THR A 86 3.70 1.37 18.20
N PHE A 87 4.29 0.78 17.16
CA PHE A 87 3.58 -0.08 16.22
C PHE A 87 3.60 -1.53 16.72
N VAL A 88 2.42 -2.11 16.95
CA VAL A 88 2.27 -3.52 17.33
C VAL A 88 1.80 -4.31 16.12
N LYS A 89 2.66 -5.19 15.59
CA LYS A 89 2.30 -6.14 14.53
C LYS A 89 1.84 -7.46 15.16
N ILE A 90 0.59 -7.85 14.91
CA ILE A 90 0.07 -9.16 15.31
C ILE A 90 0.12 -10.07 14.09
N VAL A 91 1.00 -11.07 14.12
CA VAL A 91 1.05 -12.15 13.13
C VAL A 91 0.30 -13.35 13.71
N ARG A 92 -0.61 -13.94 12.93
CA ARG A 92 -1.27 -15.20 13.29
C ARG A 92 -0.56 -16.34 12.56
N ASP A 93 -0.29 -17.42 13.29
CA ASP A 93 0.28 -18.67 12.78
C ASP A 93 -0.70 -19.41 11.84
#